data_AF-A0A820KKH9-F1
#
_entry.id   AF-A0A820KKH9-F1
#
_cell.length_a   1.000
_cell.length_b   1.000
_cell.length_c   1.000
_cell.angle_alpha   90.00
_cell.angle_beta   90.00
_cell.angle_gamma   90.00
#
_symmetry.space_group_name_H-M   'P 1'
#
loop_
_entity.id
_entity.type
_entity.pdbx_description
1 polymer ?
#
loop_
_entity_poly.entity_id
_entity_poly.type
_entity_poly.pdbx_seq_one_letter_code
_entity_poly.pdbx_strand_id
1 'polypeptide(L)'
;YYDLVFKPVMSTVMQYYRPKCIVLQCGADSLGGDRLGCFNLSIKGHGKCVSFVMEQDLPVLVVGGGGYTVKNVARCWTYETSLILNEQLSNDIPFHDYIEFFAPDCQLHPNLFNPKIENGNSRQYLELIVQFVNEKLRLLAHAPSVQMHDVPPDYLDTDNHKGGRPARRPDAANEFYDDDNDVDRTD
;
A
#
# COMPACT_ATOMS: atom_id res chain seq x y z
N TYR A 1 -5.91 15.93 -7.99
CA TYR A 1 -5.47 16.68 -6.79
C TYR A 1 -4.36 15.95 -6.05
N TYR A 2 -4.54 14.69 -5.64
CA TYR A 2 -3.48 13.96 -4.91
C TYR A 2 -2.13 13.89 -5.65
N ASP A 3 -2.16 13.68 -6.97
CA ASP A 3 -0.96 13.69 -7.84
C ASP A 3 -0.14 14.99 -7.77
N LEU A 4 -0.79 16.13 -7.47
CA LEU A 4 -0.12 17.44 -7.34
C LEU A 4 0.77 17.53 -6.09
N VAL A 5 0.56 16.63 -5.12
CA VAL A 5 1.36 16.56 -3.90
C VAL A 5 2.29 15.36 -3.94
N PHE A 6 1.75 14.18 -4.27
CA PHE A 6 2.49 12.92 -4.22
C PHE A 6 3.76 12.97 -5.08
N LYS A 7 3.63 13.31 -6.38
CA LYS A 7 4.78 13.30 -7.29
C LYS A 7 5.86 14.31 -6.90
N PRO A 8 5.57 15.59 -6.62
CA PRO A 8 6.61 16.54 -6.21
C PRO A 8 7.31 16.11 -4.91
N VAL A 9 6.55 15.68 -3.90
CA VAL A 9 7.14 15.25 -2.62
C VAL A 9 8.01 14.02 -2.83
N MET A 10 7.50 12.98 -3.49
CA MET A 10 8.25 11.75 -3.70
C MET A 10 9.46 11.93 -4.61
N SER A 11 9.39 12.84 -5.60
CA SER A 11 10.56 13.19 -6.42
C SER A 11 11.68 13.81 -5.56
N THR A 12 11.33 14.71 -4.64
CA THR A 12 12.30 15.27 -3.68
C THR A 12 12.84 14.18 -2.77
N VAL A 13 11.99 13.26 -2.27
CA VAL A 13 12.46 12.11 -1.46
C VAL A 13 13.49 11.29 -2.24
N MET A 14 13.20 10.92 -3.49
CA MET A 14 14.15 10.15 -4.30
C MET A 14 15.48 10.89 -4.51
N GLN A 15 15.43 12.20 -4.75
CA GLN A 15 16.61 13.02 -4.97
C GLN A 15 17.52 13.14 -3.72
N TYR A 16 16.94 13.41 -2.56
CA TYR A 16 17.69 13.70 -1.34
C TYR A 16 18.01 12.43 -0.54
N TYR A 17 17.03 11.55 -0.36
CA TYR A 17 17.20 10.32 0.40
C TYR A 17 17.90 9.22 -0.40
N ARG A 18 17.76 9.18 -1.74
CA ARG A 18 18.40 8.19 -2.63
C ARG A 18 18.30 6.75 -2.11
N PRO A 19 17.07 6.24 -1.89
CA PRO A 19 16.89 4.90 -1.36
C PRO A 19 17.53 3.83 -2.26
N LYS A 20 17.89 2.70 -1.66
CA LYS A 20 18.34 1.50 -2.39
C LYS A 20 17.23 0.46 -2.57
N CYS A 21 16.14 0.60 -1.83
CA CYS A 21 14.93 -0.19 -1.94
C CYS A 21 13.74 0.63 -1.45
N ILE A 22 12.54 0.26 -1.86
CA ILE A 22 11.28 0.92 -1.49
C ILE A 22 10.34 -0.13 -0.91
N VAL A 23 9.64 0.22 0.17
CA VAL A 23 8.47 -0.51 0.62
C VAL A 23 7.26 0.38 0.36
N LEU A 24 6.37 -0.05 -0.52
CA LEU A 24 5.17 0.70 -0.90
C LEU A 24 3.93 0.04 -0.28
N GLN A 25 3.34 0.74 0.68
CA GLN A 25 2.06 0.34 1.29
C GLN A 25 0.91 0.89 0.45
N CYS A 26 0.11 0.00 -0.14
CA CYS A 26 -1.01 0.30 -1.02
C CYS A 26 -2.36 0.19 -0.30
N GLY A 27 -2.53 0.95 0.79
CA GLY A 27 -3.80 1.03 1.50
C GLY A 27 -4.92 1.54 0.59
N ALA A 28 -5.98 0.75 0.44
CA ALA A 28 -7.13 1.04 -0.43
C ALA A 28 -8.26 1.81 0.29
N ASP A 29 -8.11 2.14 1.58
CA ASP A 29 -9.05 2.98 2.33
C ASP A 29 -9.04 4.46 1.90
N SER A 30 -8.06 4.88 1.11
CA SER A 30 -8.04 6.21 0.48
C SER A 30 -8.93 6.33 -0.76
N LEU A 31 -9.57 5.23 -1.21
CA LEU A 31 -10.52 5.24 -2.33
C LEU A 31 -11.83 5.94 -1.96
N GLY A 32 -12.48 6.52 -2.98
CA GLY A 32 -13.84 7.04 -2.85
C GLY A 32 -14.84 5.96 -2.47
N GLY A 33 -15.71 6.26 -1.51
CA GLY A 33 -16.72 5.31 -1.04
C GLY A 33 -16.17 4.17 -0.17
N ASP A 34 -14.97 4.33 0.39
CA ASP A 34 -14.52 3.47 1.48
C ASP A 34 -15.43 3.63 2.72
N ARG A 35 -15.52 2.59 3.55
CA ARG A 35 -16.37 2.58 4.75
C ARG A 35 -15.82 3.44 5.88
N LEU A 36 -14.50 3.57 6.00
CA LEU A 36 -13.84 4.35 7.05
C LEU A 36 -13.10 5.57 6.49
N GLY A 37 -12.57 5.48 5.28
CA GLY A 37 -11.87 6.56 4.61
C GLY A 37 -12.80 7.67 4.11
N CYS A 38 -12.30 8.91 4.16
CA CYS A 38 -13.02 10.10 3.72
C CYS A 38 -12.43 10.75 2.45
N PHE A 39 -11.48 10.06 1.80
CA PHE A 39 -10.92 10.51 0.53
C PHE A 39 -11.86 10.17 -0.64
N ASN A 40 -11.53 10.69 -1.81
CA ASN A 40 -12.35 10.57 -3.01
C ASN A 40 -11.49 10.16 -4.22
N LEU A 41 -10.54 9.23 -4.02
CA LEU A 41 -9.68 8.72 -5.09
C LEU A 41 -10.40 7.67 -5.92
N SER A 42 -10.18 7.69 -7.24
CA SER A 42 -10.51 6.55 -8.09
C SER A 42 -9.39 5.52 -8.03
N ILE A 43 -9.69 4.27 -8.44
CA ILE A 43 -8.69 3.20 -8.56
C ILE A 43 -7.54 3.62 -9.48
N LYS A 44 -7.84 4.26 -10.62
CA LYS A 44 -6.81 4.81 -11.52
C LYS A 44 -6.00 5.92 -10.87
N GLY A 45 -6.63 6.77 -10.06
CA GLY A 45 -5.96 7.84 -9.33
C GLY A 45 -4.98 7.29 -8.28
N HIS A 46 -5.37 6.23 -7.59
CA HIS A 46 -4.54 5.52 -6.62
C HIS A 46 -3.36 4.82 -7.32
N GLY A 47 -3.63 4.03 -8.37
CA GLY A 47 -2.60 3.32 -9.14
C GLY A 47 -1.53 4.21 -9.80
N LYS A 48 -1.82 5.51 -10.05
CA LYS A 48 -0.78 6.46 -10.48
C LYS A 48 0.38 6.58 -9.50
N CYS A 49 0.14 6.38 -8.20
CA CYS A 49 1.18 6.39 -7.18
C CYS A 49 2.09 5.16 -7.34
N VAL A 50 1.49 3.99 -7.59
CA VAL A 50 2.23 2.75 -7.90
C VAL A 50 3.07 2.93 -9.15
N SER A 51 2.48 3.40 -10.27
CA SER A 51 3.24 3.62 -11.51
C SER A 51 4.44 4.54 -11.31
N PHE A 52 4.27 5.66 -10.59
CA PHE A 52 5.38 6.57 -10.30
C PHE A 52 6.51 5.90 -9.51
N VAL A 53 6.19 5.04 -8.55
CA VAL A 53 7.19 4.31 -7.75
C VAL A 53 7.90 3.25 -8.57
N MET A 54 7.17 2.51 -9.41
CA MET A 54 7.76 1.50 -10.30
C MET A 54 8.70 2.12 -11.34
N GLU A 55 8.42 3.35 -11.80
CA GLU A 55 9.29 4.12 -12.71
C GLU A 55 10.67 4.46 -12.11
N GLN A 56 10.89 4.31 -10.81
CA GLN A 56 12.16 4.65 -10.15
C GLN A 56 13.25 3.59 -10.34
N ASP A 57 12.91 2.42 -10.92
CA ASP A 57 13.84 1.32 -11.22
C ASP A 57 14.67 0.88 -10.00
N LEU A 58 14.00 0.74 -8.85
CA LEU A 58 14.55 0.24 -7.60
C LEU A 58 13.83 -1.04 -7.16
N PRO A 59 14.46 -1.91 -6.35
CA PRO A 59 13.76 -3.00 -5.69
C PRO A 59 12.58 -2.47 -4.87
N VAL A 60 11.36 -2.92 -5.17
CA VAL A 60 10.13 -2.52 -4.48
C VAL A 60 9.45 -3.73 -3.84
N LEU A 61 9.17 -3.65 -2.55
CA LEU A 61 8.23 -4.53 -1.87
C LEU A 61 6.87 -3.82 -1.80
N VAL A 62 5.87 -4.34 -2.49
CA VAL A 62 4.50 -3.80 -2.45
C VAL A 62 3.67 -4.61 -1.46
N VAL A 63 2.99 -3.93 -0.55
CA VAL A 63 2.14 -4.55 0.48
C VAL A 63 0.75 -3.91 0.46
N GLY A 64 -0.25 -4.65 0.92
CA GLY A 64 -1.61 -4.13 1.10
C GLY A 64 -1.74 -3.22 2.32
N GLY A 65 -2.85 -3.32 3.04
CA GLY A 65 -3.11 -2.65 4.31
C GLY A 65 -4.60 -2.33 4.47
N GLY A 66 -4.93 -1.11 4.90
CA GLY A 66 -6.32 -0.68 5.09
C GLY A 66 -7.17 -0.74 3.81
N GLY A 67 -8.47 -0.89 3.97
CA GLY A 67 -9.44 -1.00 2.86
C GLY A 67 -10.70 -1.72 3.32
N TYR A 68 -11.80 -0.99 3.45
CA TYR A 68 -12.98 -1.43 4.22
C TYR A 68 -14.25 -1.54 3.38
N THR A 69 -14.17 -1.16 2.10
CA THR A 69 -15.11 -1.58 1.05
C THR A 69 -14.48 -2.69 0.21
N VAL A 70 -14.60 -3.94 0.68
CA VAL A 70 -13.87 -5.14 0.20
C VAL A 70 -13.85 -5.30 -1.33
N LYS A 71 -15.00 -5.12 -2.00
CA LYS A 71 -15.08 -5.22 -3.48
C LYS A 71 -14.20 -4.18 -4.21
N ASN A 72 -14.02 -3.00 -3.63
CA ASN A 72 -13.15 -1.97 -4.21
C ASN A 72 -11.67 -2.23 -3.88
N VAL A 73 -11.38 -2.83 -2.73
CA VAL A 73 -10.03 -3.32 -2.39
C VAL A 73 -9.57 -4.35 -3.42
N ALA A 74 -10.41 -5.34 -3.71
CA ALA A 74 -10.12 -6.37 -4.72
C ALA A 74 -9.84 -5.75 -6.10
N ARG A 75 -10.69 -4.80 -6.55
CA ARG A 75 -10.47 -4.07 -7.80
C ARG A 75 -9.17 -3.27 -7.82
N CYS A 76 -8.86 -2.57 -6.73
CA CYS A 76 -7.67 -1.73 -6.62
C CYS A 76 -6.40 -2.56 -6.70
N TRP A 77 -6.26 -3.57 -5.85
CA TRP A 77 -5.06 -4.39 -5.82
C TRP A 77 -4.89 -5.24 -7.09
N THR A 78 -5.99 -5.68 -7.71
CA THR A 78 -5.94 -6.35 -9.03
C THR A 78 -5.37 -5.41 -10.10
N TYR A 79 -5.86 -4.16 -10.13
CA TYR A 79 -5.36 -3.16 -11.07
C TYR A 79 -3.90 -2.76 -10.79
N GLU A 80 -3.54 -2.51 -9.54
CA GLU A 80 -2.18 -2.16 -9.15
C GLU A 80 -1.19 -3.29 -9.46
N THR A 81 -1.59 -4.55 -9.28
CA THR A 81 -0.80 -5.72 -9.71
C THR A 81 -0.55 -5.69 -11.22
N SER A 82 -1.56 -5.33 -12.02
CA SER A 82 -1.39 -5.19 -13.47
C SER A 82 -0.40 -4.09 -13.83
N LEU A 83 -0.40 -2.96 -13.10
CA LEU A 83 0.57 -1.90 -13.30
C LEU A 83 2.00 -2.34 -12.96
N ILE A 84 2.17 -3.12 -11.89
CA ILE A 84 3.47 -3.67 -11.48
C ILE A 84 4.01 -4.65 -12.53
N LEU A 85 3.14 -5.48 -13.11
CA LEU A 85 3.48 -6.43 -14.17
C LEU A 85 3.57 -5.77 -15.56
N ASN A 86 3.23 -4.49 -15.67
CA ASN A 86 3.11 -3.77 -16.95
C ASN A 86 2.13 -4.45 -17.94
N GLU A 87 1.01 -4.96 -17.41
CA GLU A 87 -0.03 -5.65 -18.16
C GLU A 87 -1.31 -4.82 -18.24
N GLN A 88 -1.96 -4.84 -19.41
CA GLN A 88 -3.24 -4.18 -19.63
C GLN A 88 -4.39 -5.15 -19.37
N LEU A 89 -5.27 -4.79 -18.43
CA LEU A 89 -6.47 -5.57 -18.14
C LEU A 89 -7.70 -5.02 -18.86
N SER A 90 -8.63 -5.91 -19.20
CA SER A 90 -9.99 -5.52 -19.56
C SER A 90 -10.65 -4.79 -18.39
N ASN A 91 -11.54 -3.86 -18.70
CA ASN A 91 -12.38 -3.26 -17.66
C ASN A 91 -13.52 -4.20 -17.22
N ASP A 92 -13.86 -5.21 -18.02
CA ASP A 92 -14.83 -6.23 -17.64
C ASP A 92 -14.17 -7.24 -16.70
N ILE A 93 -14.77 -7.46 -15.53
CA ILE A 93 -14.30 -8.46 -14.58
C ILE A 93 -14.63 -9.86 -15.13
N PRO A 94 -13.66 -10.77 -15.26
CA PRO A 94 -13.91 -12.12 -15.74
C PRO A 94 -14.81 -12.90 -14.78
N PHE A 95 -15.51 -13.91 -15.30
CA PHE A 95 -16.34 -14.76 -14.45
C PHE A 95 -15.50 -15.53 -13.43
N HIS A 96 -15.95 -15.53 -12.17
CA HIS A 96 -15.38 -16.29 -11.06
C HIS A 96 -16.43 -16.40 -9.94
N ASP A 97 -16.17 -17.22 -8.91
CA ASP A 97 -17.16 -17.55 -7.87
C ASP A 97 -17.71 -16.30 -7.13
N TYR A 98 -16.87 -15.28 -6.96
CA TYR A 98 -17.26 -14.02 -6.31
C TYR A 98 -17.87 -12.94 -7.25
N ILE A 99 -18.23 -13.24 -8.51
CA ILE A 99 -18.62 -12.21 -9.49
C ILE A 99 -19.84 -11.38 -9.02
N GLU A 100 -20.75 -11.98 -8.26
CA GLU A 100 -21.95 -11.32 -7.74
C GLU A 100 -21.63 -10.13 -6.82
N PHE A 101 -20.47 -10.13 -6.15
CA PHE A 101 -20.03 -9.00 -5.32
C PHE A 101 -19.73 -7.72 -6.12
N PHE A 102 -19.51 -7.88 -7.42
CA PHE A 102 -19.15 -6.79 -8.34
C PHE A 102 -20.34 -6.29 -9.16
N ALA A 103 -21.52 -6.87 -8.98
CA ALA A 103 -22.76 -6.39 -9.58
C ALA A 103 -23.13 -4.96 -9.09
N PRO A 104 -23.90 -4.18 -9.88
CA PRO A 104 -24.46 -4.54 -11.19
C PRO A 104 -23.53 -4.30 -12.38
N ASP A 105 -22.42 -3.60 -12.18
CA ASP A 105 -21.53 -3.16 -13.26
C ASP A 105 -20.54 -4.23 -13.70
N CYS A 106 -20.06 -5.06 -12.76
CA CYS A 106 -19.00 -6.05 -12.99
C CYS A 106 -17.77 -5.45 -13.69
N GLN A 107 -17.45 -4.18 -13.40
CA GLN A 107 -16.30 -3.48 -13.96
C GLN A 107 -15.15 -3.38 -12.95
N LEU A 108 -13.92 -3.39 -13.46
CA LEU A 108 -12.70 -3.16 -12.70
C LEU A 108 -12.60 -1.70 -12.23
N HIS A 109 -13.02 -0.75 -13.07
CA HIS A 109 -13.02 0.69 -12.78
C HIS A 109 -14.43 1.29 -12.70
N PRO A 110 -15.20 1.01 -11.63
CA PRO A 110 -16.43 1.72 -11.36
C PRO A 110 -16.16 3.20 -11.08
N ASN A 111 -17.17 4.04 -11.25
CA ASN A 111 -17.09 5.43 -10.80
C ASN A 111 -17.22 5.50 -9.27
N LEU A 112 -16.08 5.58 -8.59
CA LEU A 112 -16.01 5.73 -7.13
C LEU A 112 -16.18 7.18 -6.66
N PHE A 113 -16.24 8.15 -7.58
CA PHE A 113 -16.34 9.55 -7.22
C PHE A 113 -17.69 9.86 -6.57
N ASN A 114 -17.66 10.37 -5.35
CA ASN A 114 -18.85 10.87 -4.67
C ASN A 114 -18.94 12.39 -4.81
N PRO A 115 -19.88 12.96 -5.60
CA PRO A 115 -20.00 14.40 -5.79
C PRO A 115 -20.47 15.14 -4.53
N LYS A 116 -21.01 14.42 -3.53
CA LYS A 116 -21.43 15.02 -2.25
C LYS A 116 -20.25 15.29 -1.33
N ILE A 117 -19.08 14.69 -1.60
CA ILE A 117 -17.85 14.94 -0.85
C ILE A 117 -17.11 16.07 -1.55
N GLU A 118 -17.22 17.28 -1.00
CA GLU A 118 -16.48 18.43 -1.49
C GLU A 118 -14.99 18.27 -1.17
N ASN A 119 -14.13 18.62 -2.14
CA ASN A 119 -12.69 18.63 -1.91
C ASN A 119 -12.31 19.88 -1.09
N GLY A 120 -12.15 19.71 0.23
CA GLY A 120 -11.69 20.77 1.13
C GLY A 120 -10.22 21.20 0.95
N ASN A 121 -9.49 20.58 0.02
CA ASN A 121 -8.08 20.88 -0.23
C ASN A 121 -7.94 21.89 -1.39
N SER A 122 -7.82 23.17 -1.05
CA SER A 122 -7.53 24.22 -2.02
C SER A 122 -6.14 24.05 -2.63
N ARG A 123 -5.94 24.56 -3.84
CA ARG A 123 -4.65 24.47 -4.52
C ARG A 123 -3.53 25.16 -3.73
N GLN A 124 -3.82 26.33 -3.16
CA GLN A 124 -2.89 27.10 -2.34
C GLN A 124 -2.48 26.31 -1.09
N TYR A 125 -3.43 25.63 -0.44
CA TYR A 125 -3.15 24.78 0.70
C TYR A 125 -2.19 23.63 0.33
N LEU A 126 -2.45 22.95 -0.79
CA LEU A 126 -1.59 21.85 -1.26
C LEU A 126 -0.18 22.34 -1.62
N GLU A 127 -0.05 23.50 -2.28
CA GLU A 127 1.23 24.10 -2.62
C GLU A 127 2.04 24.46 -1.35
N LEU A 128 1.40 24.98 -0.31
CA LEU A 128 2.04 25.25 0.98
C LEU A 128 2.55 23.97 1.66
N ILE A 129 1.78 22.88 1.62
CA ILE A 129 2.24 21.57 2.14
C ILE A 129 3.47 21.10 1.38
N VAL A 130 3.45 21.13 0.05
CA VAL A 130 4.57 20.67 -0.78
C VAL A 130 5.83 21.50 -0.48
N GLN A 131 5.71 22.83 -0.38
CA GLN A 131 6.81 23.71 -0.01
C GLN A 131 7.37 23.35 1.37
N PHE A 132 6.51 23.23 2.38
CA PHE A 132 6.91 22.90 3.74
C PHE A 132 7.65 21.55 3.81
N VAL A 133 7.10 20.50 3.18
CA VAL A 133 7.73 19.17 3.16
C VAL A 133 9.08 19.22 2.44
N ASN A 134 9.18 19.91 1.31
CA ASN A 134 10.43 20.05 0.58
C ASN A 134 11.51 20.78 1.38
N GLU A 135 11.14 21.82 2.14
CA GLU A 135 12.09 22.50 3.05
C GLU A 135 12.61 21.55 4.14
N LYS A 136 11.75 20.69 4.69
CA LYS A 136 12.19 19.68 5.66
C LYS A 136 13.10 18.63 5.03
N LEU A 137 12.78 18.15 3.84
CA LEU A 137 13.60 17.16 3.13
C LEU A 137 15.00 17.70 2.79
N ARG A 138 15.15 19.01 2.54
CA ARG A 138 16.45 19.65 2.32
C ARG A 138 17.37 19.60 3.55
N LEU A 139 16.81 19.45 4.75
CA LEU A 139 17.59 19.34 5.99
C LEU A 139 18.18 17.94 6.19
N LEU A 140 17.74 16.95 5.43
CA LEU A 140 18.33 15.61 5.47
C LEU A 140 19.73 15.69 4.86
N ALA A 141 20.76 15.41 5.66
CA ALA A 141 22.07 15.07 5.14
C ALA A 141 21.91 13.83 4.24
N HIS A 142 22.40 13.93 3.01
CA HIS A 142 22.30 12.88 1.99
C HIS A 142 22.55 11.47 2.57
N ALA A 143 21.80 10.47 2.11
CA ALA A 143 22.05 9.10 2.55
C ALA A 143 23.42 8.57 2.08
N PRO A 144 24.10 7.76 2.90
CA PRO A 144 23.68 7.29 4.23
C PRO A 144 23.93 8.37 5.31
N SER A 145 22.90 8.74 6.06
CA SER A 145 23.01 9.65 7.21
C SER A 145 23.45 8.95 8.49
N VAL A 146 23.45 7.61 8.50
CA VAL A 146 23.95 6.73 9.56
C VAL A 146 24.67 5.56 8.89
N GLN A 147 25.90 5.27 9.34
CA GLN A 147 26.70 4.16 8.84
C GLN A 147 26.08 2.85 9.34
N MET A 148 25.94 1.84 8.46
CA MET A 148 25.57 0.49 8.89
C MET A 148 26.65 -0.01 9.87
N HIS A 149 26.23 -0.44 11.05
CA HIS A 149 27.10 -1.08 12.02
C HIS A 149 26.72 -2.56 12.11
N ASP A 150 27.74 -3.42 12.10
CA ASP A 150 27.54 -4.83 12.42
C ASP A 150 26.96 -4.95 13.83
N VAL A 151 25.88 -5.73 13.94
CA VAL A 151 25.27 -6.04 15.22
C VAL A 151 26.26 -6.91 16.00
N PRO A 152 26.62 -6.55 17.25
CA PRO A 152 27.49 -7.39 18.07
C PRO A 152 26.94 -8.82 18.18
N PRO A 153 27.81 -9.86 18.16
CA PRO A 153 27.38 -11.27 18.15
C PRO A 153 26.42 -11.64 19.29
N ASP A 154 26.53 -10.96 20.44
CA ASP A 154 25.74 -11.23 21.65
C ASP A 154 24.26 -10.78 21.55
N TYR A 155 23.87 -10.04 20.50
CA TYR A 155 22.51 -9.50 20.38
C TYR A 155 21.53 -10.47 19.68
N LEU A 156 22.05 -11.45 18.94
CA LEU A 156 21.27 -12.49 18.26
C LEU A 156 21.83 -13.86 18.67
N ASP A 157 21.69 -14.18 19.96
CA ASP A 157 22.01 -15.52 20.47
C ASP A 157 20.96 -16.52 19.94
N THR A 158 21.16 -16.95 18.69
CA THR A 158 20.33 -17.95 18.01
C THR A 158 20.64 -19.38 18.49
N ASP A 159 21.63 -19.56 19.37
CA ASP A 159 22.05 -20.84 19.90
C ASP A 159 21.44 -21.22 21.26
N ASN A 160 20.64 -20.34 21.89
CA ASN A 160 20.05 -20.61 23.21
C ASN A 160 18.64 -21.20 23.20
N HIS A 161 18.10 -21.61 22.05
CA HIS A 161 16.86 -22.40 22.01
C HIS A 161 17.12 -23.91 22.18
N LYS A 162 17.69 -24.29 23.32
CA LYS A 162 17.47 -25.63 23.90
C LYS A 162 16.63 -25.49 25.17
N GLY A 163 15.32 -25.67 25.02
CA GLY A 163 14.45 -26.16 26.08
C GLY A 163 13.54 -25.12 26.74
N GLY A 164 12.28 -25.09 26.28
CA GLY A 164 11.17 -24.51 27.02
C GLY A 164 10.15 -23.87 26.09
N ARG A 165 9.04 -24.56 25.78
CA ARG A 165 7.90 -23.94 25.07
C ARG A 165 7.41 -22.76 25.91
N PRO A 166 7.36 -21.52 25.37
CA PRO A 166 6.62 -20.45 26.04
C PRO A 166 5.13 -20.85 26.07
N ALA A 167 4.46 -20.60 27.19
CA ALA A 167 3.04 -20.92 27.35
C ALA A 167 2.23 -20.32 26.19
N ARG A 168 1.38 -21.15 25.55
CA ARG A 168 0.42 -20.72 24.52
C ARG A 168 -0.33 -19.50 25.03
N ARG A 169 -0.27 -18.39 24.28
CA ARG A 169 -1.23 -17.29 24.45
C ARG A 169 -2.63 -17.85 24.14
N PRO A 170 -3.70 -17.35 24.75
CA PRO A 170 -5.04 -17.75 24.34
C PRO A 170 -5.24 -17.32 22.89
N ASP A 171 -5.50 -18.29 22.01
CA ASP A 171 -5.73 -18.06 20.58
C ASP A 171 -6.96 -17.17 20.40
N ALA A 172 -6.90 -16.25 19.44
CA ALA A 172 -8.07 -15.44 19.10
C ALA A 172 -9.14 -16.34 18.48
N ALA A 173 -10.42 -16.14 18.82
CA ALA A 173 -11.53 -17.04 18.44
C ALA A 173 -11.73 -17.25 16.92
N ASN A 174 -10.98 -16.55 16.06
CA ASN A 174 -11.05 -16.61 14.62
C ASN A 174 -9.69 -16.95 13.95
N GLU A 175 -8.69 -17.42 14.70
CA GLU A 175 -7.44 -17.91 14.08
C GLU A 175 -7.68 -19.30 13.49
N PHE A 176 -7.45 -19.40 12.18
CA PHE A 176 -7.64 -20.62 11.37
C PHE A 176 -6.29 -21.21 10.91
N TYR A 177 -5.25 -20.98 11.72
CA TYR A 177 -3.89 -21.47 11.50
C TYR A 177 -3.50 -22.30 12.72
N ASP A 178 -3.52 -23.62 12.59
CA ASP A 178 -2.99 -24.55 13.58
C ASP A 178 -1.81 -25.31 12.95
N ASP A 179 -0.63 -24.69 12.99
CA ASP A 179 0.69 -25.31 12.78
C ASP A 179 1.22 -25.48 11.33
N ASP A 180 2.54 -25.64 11.22
CA ASP A 180 3.36 -25.56 9.99
C ASP A 180 3.17 -26.73 9.00
N ASN A 181 2.15 -27.57 9.18
CA ASN A 181 1.82 -28.68 8.26
C ASN A 181 0.32 -28.78 7.95
N ASP A 182 -0.42 -27.69 7.98
CA ASP A 182 -1.84 -27.70 7.61
C ASP A 182 -2.01 -27.86 6.08
N VAL A 183 -2.51 -29.03 5.64
CA VAL A 183 -2.78 -29.37 4.24
C VAL A 183 -4.24 -29.81 4.06
N ASP A 184 -5.10 -29.55 5.04
CA ASP A 184 -6.34 -30.28 5.22
C ASP A 184 -7.30 -29.53 6.13
N ARG A 185 -8.14 -28.70 5.53
CA ARG A 185 -9.57 -28.86 5.78
C ARG A 185 -10.39 -28.69 4.51
N THR A 186 -10.30 -29.74 3.70
CA THR A 186 -11.46 -30.25 2.98
C THR A 186 -12.52 -30.68 3.99
N ASP A 187 -13.68 -30.05 3.92
CA ASP A 187 -14.98 -30.73 3.90
C ASP A 187 -15.88 -29.98 2.91
#